data_AF-A0A319C9Z6-F1
#
_entry.id   AF-A0A319C9Z6-F1
#
_cell.length_a   1.000
_cell.length_b   1.000
_cell.length_c   1.000
_cell.angle_alpha   90.00
_cell.angle_beta   90.00
_cell.angle_gamma   90.00
#
_symmetry.space_group_name_H-M   'P 1'
#
loop_
_entity.id
_entity.type
_entity.pdbx_description
1 polymer ?
#
loop_
_entity_poly.entity_id
_entity_poly.type
_entity_poly.pdbx_seq_one_letter_code
_entity_poly.pdbx_strand_id
1 'polypeptide(L)'
;MISPFASSKAGPRWVPRRRYGFRRRVALLVGLGLVIWTMLQVLSIHHHIALVDARPPPPLPSDRIFIASTHWNNERILRSHWNDAVVDLVKTLGSENVFVSVLESGSWDDSKGALRELDTRLDRLGVRRNITLSDTTHQDEISAPPGRDGWIKTPQGQTELRRIPYLARLRNWTLQPLEDLAREGITFDKVLFLNDVVFTVDDVATLLDTNNGVYGAACSLDFSKPPLYYDTFALRDSQGDEHVMQTWPYFRSASSRRALINMEPVPVRSCWNGMVVMPAAPFVSFPLLRFRAVPDSLSLSHLEGSECCLIHADNPLSQLHGVYLNPQVRVGYNPEAYATVHPTRAWLSSQNLAVALWENRIRRWTTSSYFKMQVVRNRLRKWEKDHPQQQESGDFCLINEMQVLVANGWAHV
;
A
#
# COMPACT_ATOMS: atom_id res chain seq x y z
N MET A 1 40.29 90.37 6.85
CA MET A 1 39.19 91.13 6.23
C MET A 1 38.44 90.22 5.27
N ILE A 2 37.23 89.83 5.70
CA ILE A 2 35.97 89.65 4.95
C ILE A 2 36.05 89.54 3.41
N SER A 3 35.69 88.33 2.91
CA SER A 3 34.91 87.92 1.69
C SER A 3 34.62 88.95 0.58
N PRO A 4 34.42 88.54 -0.71
CA PRO A 4 33.34 87.58 -1.04
C PRO A 4 33.35 86.77 -2.37
N PHE A 5 32.32 85.91 -2.47
CA PHE A 5 31.68 85.31 -3.65
C PHE A 5 32.41 84.22 -4.46
N ALA A 6 32.02 82.96 -4.21
CA ALA A 6 31.95 81.95 -5.26
C ALA A 6 30.62 81.19 -5.17
N SER A 7 29.90 81.22 -6.28
CA SER A 7 28.56 80.71 -6.54
C SER A 7 28.44 79.19 -6.32
N SER A 8 27.32 78.79 -5.74
CA SER A 8 26.89 77.41 -5.53
C SER A 8 26.49 76.74 -6.85
N LYS A 9 27.37 75.91 -7.42
CA LYS A 9 26.96 74.93 -8.43
C LYS A 9 26.27 73.75 -7.72
N ALA A 10 24.96 73.67 -7.85
CA ALA A 10 24.17 72.51 -7.47
C ALA A 10 24.68 71.27 -8.24
N GLY A 11 25.28 70.31 -7.53
CA GLY A 11 25.63 69.01 -8.07
C GLY A 11 24.37 68.19 -8.42
N PRO A 12 24.45 67.26 -9.38
CA PRO A 12 23.29 66.51 -9.82
C PRO A 12 22.75 65.63 -8.69
N ARG A 13 21.47 65.82 -8.35
CA ARG A 13 20.69 64.90 -7.51
C ARG A 13 20.75 63.51 -8.14
N TRP A 14 21.48 62.59 -7.49
CA TRP A 14 21.40 61.17 -7.78
C TRP A 14 19.96 60.70 -7.49
N VAL A 15 19.15 60.58 -8.54
CA VAL A 15 17.86 59.90 -8.47
C VAL A 15 18.14 58.41 -8.57
N PRO A 16 17.87 57.58 -7.55
CA PRO A 16 17.97 56.13 -7.68
C PRO A 16 16.78 55.63 -8.52
N ARG A 17 16.87 55.76 -9.85
CA ARG A 17 15.86 55.24 -10.79
C ARG A 17 16.37 53.94 -11.43
N ARG A 18 15.51 52.92 -11.41
CA ARG A 18 15.45 51.71 -12.28
C ARG A 18 15.96 50.34 -11.80
N ARG A 19 16.55 50.14 -10.62
CA ARG A 19 16.85 48.75 -10.16
C ARG A 19 15.61 47.93 -9.76
N TYR A 20 14.54 48.59 -9.30
CA TYR A 20 13.27 47.92 -8.94
C TYR A 20 12.50 47.37 -10.17
N GLY A 21 12.58 48.03 -11.32
CA GLY A 21 11.85 47.62 -12.54
C GLY A 21 12.42 46.35 -13.18
N PHE A 22 13.75 46.18 -13.17
CA PHE A 22 14.39 44.99 -13.74
C PHE A 22 14.10 43.74 -12.90
N ARG A 23 14.27 43.81 -11.56
CA ARG A 23 13.95 42.69 -10.66
C ARG A 23 12.49 42.26 -10.75
N ARG A 24 11.56 43.22 -10.81
CA ARG A 24 10.12 42.95 -11.01
C ARG A 24 9.86 42.26 -12.35
N ARG A 25 10.47 42.72 -13.45
CA ARG A 25 10.31 42.10 -14.77
C ARG A 25 10.86 40.67 -14.80
N VAL A 26 12.04 40.43 -14.24
CA VAL A 26 12.62 39.08 -14.13
C VAL A 26 11.71 38.17 -13.29
N ALA A 27 11.25 38.64 -12.12
CA ALA A 27 10.33 37.86 -11.28
C ALA A 27 9.02 37.53 -12.00
N LEU A 28 8.46 38.47 -12.77
CA LEU A 28 7.27 38.23 -13.59
C LEU A 28 7.52 37.21 -14.71
N LEU A 29 8.67 37.27 -15.38
CA LEU A 29 9.03 36.31 -16.43
C LEU A 29 9.26 34.91 -15.86
N VAL A 30 9.92 34.80 -14.70
CA VAL A 30 10.09 33.53 -13.98
C VAL A 30 8.74 33.00 -13.52
N GLY A 31 7.89 33.85 -12.94
CA GLY A 31 6.53 33.48 -12.55
C GLY A 31 5.69 32.97 -13.72
N LEU A 32 5.72 33.68 -14.85
CA LEU A 32 5.05 33.27 -16.09
C LEU A 32 5.60 31.93 -16.60
N GLY A 33 6.92 31.77 -16.62
CA GLY A 33 7.57 30.52 -17.00
C GLY A 33 7.15 29.34 -16.12
N LEU A 34 7.04 29.54 -14.80
CA LEU A 34 6.58 28.51 -13.86
C LEU A 34 5.10 28.15 -14.08
N VAL A 35 4.25 29.14 -14.39
CA VAL A 35 2.84 28.90 -14.72
C VAL A 35 2.71 28.10 -16.01
N ILE A 36 3.41 28.51 -17.08
CA ILE A 36 3.42 27.80 -18.36
C ILE A 36 3.94 26.36 -18.18
N TRP A 37 5.05 26.19 -17.46
CA TRP A 37 5.61 24.87 -17.16
C TRP A 37 4.63 23.99 -16.38
N THR A 38 3.97 24.53 -15.35
CA THR A 38 2.97 23.80 -14.56
C THR A 38 1.78 23.41 -15.44
N MET A 39 1.28 24.34 -16.27
CA MET A 39 0.17 24.06 -17.18
C MET A 39 0.51 22.95 -18.17
N LEU A 40 1.66 23.03 -18.85
CA LEU A 40 2.09 22.00 -19.80
C LEU A 40 2.26 20.65 -19.13
N GLN A 41 2.84 20.63 -17.93
CA GLN A 41 3.01 19.40 -17.16
C GLN A 41 1.65 18.79 -16.76
N VAL A 42 0.74 19.59 -16.23
CA VAL A 42 -0.61 19.14 -15.84
C VAL A 42 -1.37 18.61 -17.04
N LEU A 43 -1.32 19.31 -18.18
CA LEU A 43 -1.97 18.86 -19.41
C LEU A 43 -1.40 17.53 -19.90
N SER A 44 -0.07 17.39 -19.89
CA SER A 44 0.61 16.15 -20.28
C SER A 44 0.18 14.98 -19.38
N ILE A 45 0.23 15.17 -18.05
CA ILE A 45 -0.15 14.13 -17.09
C ILE A 45 -1.63 13.77 -17.19
N HIS A 46 -2.50 14.77 -17.25
CA HIS A 46 -3.94 14.55 -17.36
C HIS A 46 -4.30 13.82 -18.67
N HIS A 47 -3.67 14.19 -19.78
CA HIS A 47 -3.85 13.49 -21.06
C HIS A 47 -3.36 12.04 -20.96
N HIS A 48 -2.21 11.80 -20.33
CA HIS A 48 -1.65 10.47 -20.18
C HIS A 48 -2.51 9.56 -19.30
N ILE A 49 -3.01 10.07 -18.16
CA ILE A 49 -3.96 9.35 -17.30
C ILE A 49 -5.21 8.98 -18.09
N ALA A 50 -5.80 9.93 -18.82
CA ALA A 50 -6.99 9.67 -19.63
C ALA A 50 -6.75 8.64 -20.73
N LEU A 51 -5.56 8.64 -21.36
CA LEU A 51 -5.20 7.64 -22.36
C LEU A 51 -5.06 6.24 -21.76
N VAL A 52 -4.49 6.13 -20.55
CA VAL A 52 -4.31 4.84 -19.86
C VAL A 52 -5.64 4.32 -19.34
N ASP A 53 -6.45 5.17 -18.68
CA ASP A 53 -7.80 4.81 -18.19
C ASP A 53 -8.75 4.39 -19.34
N ALA A 54 -8.51 4.86 -20.57
CA ALA A 54 -9.31 4.49 -21.74
C ALA A 54 -8.85 3.19 -22.44
N ARG A 55 -7.73 2.58 -22.02
CA ARG A 55 -7.27 1.30 -22.60
C ARG A 55 -8.20 0.18 -22.14
N PRO A 56 -8.52 -0.78 -23.02
CA PRO A 56 -9.17 -1.99 -22.58
C PRO A 56 -8.26 -2.74 -21.60
N PRO A 57 -8.84 -3.45 -20.61
CA PRO A 57 -8.06 -4.30 -19.72
C PRO A 57 -7.33 -5.38 -20.54
N PRO A 58 -6.14 -5.81 -20.09
CA PRO A 58 -5.44 -6.93 -20.73
C PRO A 58 -6.27 -8.21 -20.59
N PRO A 59 -6.09 -9.19 -21.49
CA PRO A 59 -6.69 -10.50 -21.30
C PRO A 59 -6.12 -11.14 -20.02
N LEU A 60 -6.93 -11.94 -19.32
CA LEU A 60 -6.45 -12.72 -18.20
C LEU A 60 -5.40 -13.73 -18.69
N PRO A 61 -4.28 -13.90 -17.97
CA PRO A 61 -3.29 -14.90 -18.30
C PRO A 61 -3.84 -16.31 -18.05
N SER A 62 -3.28 -17.31 -18.73
CA SER A 62 -3.60 -18.74 -18.52
C SER A 62 -2.96 -19.33 -17.25
N ASP A 63 -2.66 -18.49 -16.27
CA ASP A 63 -2.07 -18.89 -15.00
C ASP A 63 -3.09 -19.63 -14.13
N ARG A 64 -2.62 -20.61 -13.35
CA ARG A 64 -3.38 -21.19 -12.26
C ARG A 64 -3.26 -20.30 -11.03
N ILE A 65 -4.39 -19.82 -10.52
CA ILE A 65 -4.46 -18.83 -9.44
C ILE A 65 -4.98 -19.46 -8.15
N PHE A 66 -4.20 -19.35 -7.08
CA PHE A 66 -4.67 -19.62 -5.72
C PHE A 66 -5.15 -18.30 -5.10
N ILE A 67 -6.44 -18.19 -4.81
CA ILE A 67 -7.02 -17.00 -4.18
C ILE A 67 -7.02 -17.19 -2.67
N ALA A 68 -6.48 -16.22 -1.92
CA ALA A 68 -6.43 -16.22 -0.47
C ALA A 68 -7.07 -14.95 0.11
N SER A 69 -8.00 -15.10 1.05
CA SER A 69 -8.69 -13.96 1.69
C SER A 69 -8.97 -14.20 3.18
N THR A 70 -8.93 -13.12 3.96
CA THR A 70 -9.30 -13.10 5.38
C THR A 70 -10.40 -12.07 5.61
N HIS A 71 -11.47 -12.43 6.31
CA HIS A 71 -12.61 -11.54 6.58
C HIS A 71 -12.96 -11.47 8.07
N TRP A 72 -13.37 -10.28 8.50
CA TRP A 72 -13.90 -10.01 9.84
C TRP A 72 -14.87 -8.82 9.78
N ASN A 73 -16.13 -9.03 10.18
CA ASN A 73 -17.20 -8.02 10.14
C ASN A 73 -17.39 -7.39 8.76
N ASN A 74 -17.50 -8.23 7.74
CA ASN A 74 -17.57 -7.84 6.33
C ASN A 74 -18.89 -8.21 5.64
N GLU A 75 -19.97 -8.54 6.36
CA GLU A 75 -21.21 -9.05 5.77
C GLU A 75 -21.70 -8.16 4.63
N ARG A 76 -21.77 -6.85 4.86
CA ARG A 76 -22.29 -5.89 3.89
C ARG A 76 -21.51 -5.93 2.58
N ILE A 77 -20.18 -5.89 2.61
CA ILE A 77 -19.36 -5.86 1.39
C ILE A 77 -19.30 -7.23 0.71
N LEU A 78 -19.28 -8.32 1.50
CA LEU A 78 -19.36 -9.69 1.00
C LEU A 78 -20.61 -9.90 0.16
N ARG A 79 -21.77 -9.53 0.70
CA ARG A 79 -23.06 -9.71 0.02
C ARG A 79 -23.29 -8.79 -1.16
N SER A 80 -22.78 -7.56 -1.09
CA SER A 80 -23.08 -6.54 -2.10
C SER A 80 -22.12 -6.52 -3.28
N HIS A 81 -20.85 -6.94 -3.10
CA HIS A 81 -19.82 -6.80 -4.14
C HIS A 81 -18.83 -7.96 -4.15
N TRP A 82 -18.19 -8.28 -3.03
CA TRP A 82 -17.00 -9.14 -3.01
C TRP A 82 -17.31 -10.57 -3.46
N ASN A 83 -18.40 -11.18 -2.97
CA ASN A 83 -18.78 -12.54 -3.38
C ASN A 83 -19.10 -12.64 -4.87
N ASP A 84 -19.76 -11.62 -5.43
CA ASP A 84 -20.07 -11.56 -6.87
C ASP A 84 -18.79 -11.43 -7.69
N ALA A 85 -17.88 -10.54 -7.28
CA ALA A 85 -16.59 -10.35 -7.95
C ALA A 85 -15.73 -11.62 -7.96
N VAL A 86 -15.68 -12.37 -6.85
CA VAL A 86 -14.98 -13.67 -6.80
C VAL A 86 -15.63 -14.69 -7.73
N VAL A 87 -16.96 -14.78 -7.74
CA VAL A 87 -17.69 -15.69 -8.61
C VAL A 87 -17.45 -15.36 -10.09
N ASP A 88 -17.47 -14.09 -10.46
CA ASP A 88 -17.22 -13.67 -11.83
C ASP A 88 -15.76 -13.87 -12.24
N LEU A 89 -14.81 -13.67 -11.33
CA LEU A 89 -13.40 -14.00 -11.55
C LEU A 89 -13.20 -15.51 -11.79
N VAL A 90 -13.80 -16.37 -10.96
CA VAL A 90 -13.74 -17.83 -11.12
C VAL A 90 -14.32 -18.28 -12.46
N LYS A 91 -15.48 -17.73 -12.86
CA LYS A 91 -16.08 -18.02 -14.17
C LYS A 91 -15.17 -17.60 -15.32
N THR A 92 -14.46 -16.48 -15.20
CA THR A 92 -13.62 -15.95 -16.27
C THR A 92 -12.28 -16.68 -16.38
N LEU A 93 -11.67 -17.07 -15.25
CA LEU A 93 -10.43 -17.85 -15.22
C LEU A 93 -10.63 -19.35 -15.54
N GLY A 94 -11.83 -19.87 -15.32
CA GLY A 94 -12.12 -21.31 -15.39
C GLY A 94 -11.91 -21.99 -14.03
N SER A 95 -12.87 -22.84 -13.63
CA SER A 95 -12.86 -23.48 -12.30
C SER A 95 -11.72 -24.47 -12.09
N GLU A 96 -11.13 -24.98 -13.17
CA GLU A 96 -9.96 -25.86 -13.18
C GLU A 96 -8.64 -25.13 -12.88
N ASN A 97 -8.60 -23.83 -13.16
CA ASN A 97 -7.41 -22.98 -12.98
C ASN A 97 -7.41 -22.25 -11.64
N VAL A 98 -8.47 -22.36 -10.83
CA VAL A 98 -8.62 -21.59 -9.59
C VAL A 98 -8.78 -22.49 -8.36
N PHE A 99 -8.20 -22.06 -7.25
CA PHE A 99 -8.57 -22.54 -5.92
C PHE A 99 -8.90 -21.34 -5.04
N VAL A 100 -9.97 -21.43 -4.24
CA VAL A 100 -10.42 -20.34 -3.37
C VAL A 100 -10.24 -20.71 -1.90
N SER A 101 -9.37 -20.00 -1.18
CA SER A 101 -9.13 -20.18 0.25
C SER A 101 -9.58 -18.93 1.02
N VAL A 102 -10.60 -19.06 1.86
CA VAL A 102 -11.16 -17.96 2.64
C VAL A 102 -11.21 -18.35 4.11
N LEU A 103 -10.70 -17.45 4.96
CA LEU A 103 -10.81 -17.56 6.41
C LEU A 103 -11.66 -16.42 6.97
N GLU A 104 -12.69 -16.76 7.72
CA GLU A 104 -13.48 -15.83 8.52
C GLU A 104 -13.01 -15.92 9.98
N SER A 105 -12.58 -14.80 10.56
CA SER A 105 -11.89 -14.76 11.86
C SER A 105 -12.76 -14.26 13.02
N GLY A 106 -13.98 -14.77 13.16
CA GLY A 106 -14.81 -14.56 14.36
C GLY A 106 -15.60 -13.25 14.36
N SER A 107 -16.36 -13.02 13.30
CA SER A 107 -17.23 -11.87 13.08
C SER A 107 -18.44 -11.88 14.01
N TRP A 108 -18.98 -10.68 14.26
CA TRP A 108 -20.18 -10.42 15.04
C TRP A 108 -21.42 -10.21 14.17
N ASP A 109 -21.22 -9.88 12.90
CA ASP A 109 -22.27 -9.81 11.87
C ASP A 109 -22.46 -11.17 11.16
N ASP A 110 -23.32 -11.23 10.16
CA ASP A 110 -23.56 -12.47 9.39
C ASP A 110 -22.53 -12.66 8.25
N SER A 111 -21.26 -12.26 8.46
CA SER A 111 -20.16 -12.60 7.52
C SER A 111 -20.07 -14.11 7.28
N LYS A 112 -20.32 -14.91 8.33
CA LYS A 112 -20.38 -16.37 8.24
C LYS A 112 -21.48 -16.83 7.28
N GLY A 113 -22.69 -16.27 7.36
CA GLY A 113 -23.77 -16.58 6.43
C GLY A 113 -23.46 -16.14 5.00
N ALA A 114 -22.91 -14.93 4.82
CA ALA A 114 -22.48 -14.44 3.51
C ALA A 114 -21.45 -15.36 2.85
N LEU A 115 -20.50 -15.91 3.62
CA LEU A 115 -19.49 -16.83 3.11
C LEU A 115 -20.04 -18.25 2.84
N ARG A 116 -21.06 -18.71 3.57
CA ARG A 116 -21.78 -19.97 3.23
C ARG A 116 -22.53 -19.85 1.90
N GLU A 117 -23.07 -18.68 1.59
CA GLU A 117 -23.70 -18.43 0.30
C GLU A 117 -22.67 -18.42 -0.84
N LEU A 118 -21.50 -17.80 -0.61
CA LEU A 118 -20.38 -17.92 -1.54
C LEU A 118 -19.98 -19.39 -1.74
N ASP A 119 -19.85 -20.15 -0.66
CA ASP A 119 -19.50 -21.57 -0.71
C ASP A 119 -20.43 -22.35 -1.65
N THR A 120 -21.74 -22.17 -1.47
CA THR A 120 -22.77 -22.80 -2.30
C THR A 120 -22.66 -22.41 -3.77
N ARG A 121 -22.34 -21.14 -4.05
CA ARG A 121 -22.20 -20.64 -5.43
C ARG A 121 -20.94 -21.18 -6.10
N LEU A 122 -19.83 -21.24 -5.38
CA LEU A 122 -18.57 -21.81 -5.86
C LEU A 122 -18.70 -23.33 -6.09
N ASP A 123 -19.45 -24.03 -5.24
CA ASP A 123 -19.77 -25.45 -5.41
C ASP A 123 -20.46 -25.75 -6.74
N ARG A 124 -21.47 -24.94 -7.08
CA ARG A 124 -22.21 -25.07 -8.35
C ARG A 124 -21.33 -24.83 -9.57
N LEU A 125 -20.22 -24.09 -9.43
CA LEU A 125 -19.23 -23.89 -10.49
C LEU A 125 -18.18 -25.01 -10.54
N GLY A 126 -18.18 -25.94 -9.59
CA GLY A 126 -17.21 -27.03 -9.50
C GLY A 126 -15.79 -26.58 -9.15
N VAL A 127 -15.62 -25.38 -8.57
CA VAL A 127 -14.30 -24.87 -8.17
C VAL A 127 -13.88 -25.46 -6.83
N ARG A 128 -12.62 -25.86 -6.73
CA ARG A 128 -12.04 -26.34 -5.48
C ARG A 128 -11.82 -25.17 -4.53
N ARG A 129 -12.16 -25.36 -3.26
CA ARG A 129 -12.15 -24.27 -2.27
C ARG A 129 -11.99 -24.79 -0.85
N ASN A 130 -11.57 -23.91 0.04
CA ASN A 130 -11.61 -24.08 1.48
C ASN A 130 -12.19 -22.79 2.10
N ILE A 131 -13.39 -22.88 2.68
CA ILE A 131 -14.01 -21.76 3.41
C ILE A 131 -14.08 -22.13 4.89
N THR A 132 -13.17 -21.56 5.67
CA THR A 132 -13.04 -21.80 7.11
C THR A 132 -13.75 -20.70 7.88
N LEU A 133 -14.68 -21.08 8.76
CA LEU A 133 -15.44 -20.15 9.61
C LEU A 133 -15.03 -20.35 11.08
N SER A 134 -14.42 -19.35 11.69
CA SER A 134 -13.92 -19.44 13.07
C SER A 134 -15.01 -19.20 14.10
N ASP A 135 -15.11 -20.07 15.10
CA ASP A 135 -15.94 -19.82 16.29
C ASP A 135 -15.24 -18.95 17.35
N THR A 136 -13.93 -18.75 17.23
CA THR A 136 -13.15 -17.88 18.12
C THR A 136 -13.29 -16.43 17.68
N THR A 137 -13.85 -15.59 18.53
CA THR A 137 -13.99 -14.15 18.31
C THR A 137 -12.72 -13.39 18.74
N HIS A 138 -12.59 -12.13 18.33
CA HIS A 138 -11.54 -11.25 18.87
C HIS A 138 -11.57 -11.15 20.40
N GLN A 139 -12.75 -11.19 21.01
CA GLN A 139 -12.87 -11.15 22.47
C GLN A 139 -12.27 -12.41 23.11
N ASP A 140 -12.46 -13.57 22.49
CA ASP A 140 -11.88 -14.83 22.95
C ASP A 140 -10.35 -14.82 22.80
N GLU A 141 -9.84 -14.29 21.69
CA GLU A 141 -8.39 -14.14 21.43
C GLU A 141 -7.70 -13.27 22.49
N ILE A 142 -8.27 -12.10 22.81
CA ILE A 142 -7.68 -11.20 23.82
C ILE A 142 -7.91 -11.66 25.26
N SER A 143 -8.93 -12.49 25.51
CA SER A 143 -9.21 -13.07 26.83
C SER A 143 -8.45 -14.37 27.09
N ALA A 144 -7.81 -14.95 26.09
CA ALA A 144 -6.97 -16.12 26.26
C ALA A 144 -5.76 -15.84 27.18
N PRO A 145 -5.27 -16.83 27.95
CA PRO A 145 -4.03 -16.67 28.70
C PRO A 145 -2.87 -16.29 27.78
N PRO A 146 -1.99 -15.36 28.18
CA PRO A 146 -0.85 -14.98 27.37
C PRO A 146 -0.01 -16.18 26.96
N GLY A 147 0.17 -16.33 25.64
CA GLY A 147 0.98 -17.38 25.05
C GLY A 147 2.48 -17.12 25.22
N ARG A 148 3.30 -18.05 24.71
CA ARG A 148 4.75 -17.91 24.70
C ARG A 148 5.20 -16.70 23.86
N ASP A 149 4.57 -16.50 22.71
CA ASP A 149 4.93 -15.49 21.72
C ASP A 149 3.69 -14.69 21.32
N GLY A 150 3.89 -13.45 20.87
CA GLY A 150 2.85 -12.57 20.33
C GLY A 150 2.14 -11.71 21.38
N TRP A 151 2.62 -11.69 22.61
CA TRP A 151 2.07 -10.88 23.70
C TRP A 151 3.09 -9.87 24.19
N ILE A 152 2.64 -8.67 24.56
CA ILE A 152 3.54 -7.60 25.02
C ILE A 152 3.02 -6.92 26.28
N LYS A 153 3.95 -6.55 27.17
CA LYS A 153 3.63 -5.71 28.32
C LYS A 153 3.59 -4.25 27.89
N THR A 154 2.42 -3.63 28.03
CA THR A 154 2.18 -2.25 27.61
C THR A 154 2.57 -1.25 28.71
N PRO A 155 2.79 0.04 28.40
CA PRO A 155 3.05 1.10 29.39
C PRO A 155 1.97 1.20 30.49
N GLN A 156 0.76 0.75 30.19
CA GLN A 156 -0.38 0.66 31.10
C GLN A 156 -0.22 -0.50 32.12
N GLY A 157 0.83 -1.31 31.98
CA GLY A 157 1.18 -2.42 32.86
C GLY A 157 0.46 -3.74 32.53
N GLN A 158 -0.41 -3.75 31.52
CA GLN A 158 -1.17 -4.92 31.10
C GLN A 158 -0.36 -5.76 30.08
N THR A 159 -0.65 -7.06 30.02
CA THR A 159 -0.09 -7.93 28.98
C THR A 159 -1.16 -8.13 27.92
N GLU A 160 -0.90 -7.65 26.71
CA GLU A 160 -1.90 -7.53 25.65
C GLU A 160 -1.42 -8.26 24.39
N LEU A 161 -2.38 -8.82 23.64
CA LEU A 161 -2.11 -9.55 22.40
C LEU A 161 -1.67 -8.57 21.31
N ARG A 162 -0.50 -8.79 20.71
CA ARG A 162 0.00 -7.95 19.62
C ARG A 162 -0.81 -8.17 18.35
N ARG A 163 -1.11 -7.09 17.64
CA ARG A 163 -1.92 -7.11 16.41
C ARG A 163 -1.23 -7.88 15.27
N ILE A 164 0.05 -7.63 15.02
CA ILE A 164 0.72 -8.16 13.83
C ILE A 164 0.96 -9.68 13.88
N PRO A 165 1.41 -10.27 15.00
CA PRO A 165 1.48 -11.73 15.13
C PRO A 165 0.12 -12.42 14.89
N TYR A 166 -0.97 -11.82 15.37
CA TYR A 166 -2.33 -12.28 15.11
C TYR A 166 -2.66 -12.27 13.60
N LEU A 167 -2.47 -11.14 12.92
CA LEU A 167 -2.74 -11.04 11.46
C LEU A 167 -1.85 -11.97 10.63
N ALA A 168 -0.56 -12.08 10.96
CA ALA A 168 0.36 -12.99 10.29
C ALA A 168 -0.10 -14.46 10.40
N ARG A 169 -0.59 -14.87 11.58
CA ARG A 169 -1.15 -16.21 11.79
C ARG A 169 -2.37 -16.46 10.88
N LEU A 170 -3.29 -15.52 10.80
CA LEU A 170 -4.48 -15.67 9.93
C LEU A 170 -4.11 -15.78 8.46
N ARG A 171 -3.17 -14.96 7.97
CA ARG A 171 -2.71 -15.02 6.56
C ARG A 171 -1.97 -16.32 6.25
N ASN A 172 -1.19 -16.86 7.19
CA ASN A 172 -0.55 -18.15 6.99
C ASN A 172 -1.58 -19.30 6.99
N TRP A 173 -2.67 -19.18 7.74
CA TRP A 173 -3.75 -20.18 7.73
C TRP A 173 -4.40 -20.26 6.34
N THR A 174 -4.70 -19.13 5.69
CA THR A 174 -5.28 -19.16 4.33
C THR A 174 -4.36 -19.81 3.29
N LEU A 175 -3.05 -19.90 3.57
CA LEU A 175 -2.06 -20.57 2.72
C LEU A 175 -1.90 -22.07 2.99
N GLN A 176 -2.41 -22.62 4.09
CA GLN A 176 -2.28 -24.06 4.38
C GLN A 176 -2.78 -24.96 3.24
N PRO A 177 -3.95 -24.71 2.60
CA PRO A 177 -4.40 -25.52 1.48
C PRO A 177 -3.44 -25.48 0.28
N LEU A 178 -2.73 -24.37 0.05
CA LEU A 178 -1.74 -24.27 -1.04
C LEU A 178 -0.59 -25.27 -0.82
N GLU A 179 -0.11 -25.39 0.42
CA GLU A 179 0.97 -26.31 0.77
C GLU A 179 0.52 -27.76 0.74
N ASP A 180 -0.68 -28.05 1.23
CA ASP A 180 -1.27 -29.38 1.19
C ASP A 180 -1.41 -29.86 -0.26
N LEU A 181 -1.96 -29.01 -1.12
CA LEU A 181 -2.09 -29.27 -2.56
C LEU A 181 -0.72 -29.44 -3.23
N ALA A 182 0.28 -28.63 -2.86
CA ALA A 182 1.63 -28.78 -3.40
C ALA A 182 2.26 -30.13 -3.03
N ARG A 183 2.01 -30.63 -1.80
CA ARG A 183 2.45 -31.98 -1.38
C ARG A 183 1.75 -33.09 -2.16
N GLU A 184 0.54 -32.85 -2.65
CA GLU A 184 -0.20 -33.74 -3.55
C GLU A 184 0.19 -33.58 -5.03
N GLY A 185 1.16 -32.73 -5.34
CA GLY A 185 1.62 -32.47 -6.71
C GLY A 185 0.74 -31.49 -7.50
N ILE A 186 -0.17 -30.79 -6.83
CA ILE A 186 -1.05 -29.79 -7.43
C ILE A 186 -0.44 -28.41 -7.22
N THR A 187 0.00 -27.79 -8.32
CA THR A 187 0.69 -26.51 -8.30
C THR A 187 -0.16 -25.37 -8.85
N PHE A 188 0.15 -24.15 -8.39
CA PHE A 188 -0.40 -22.89 -8.89
C PHE A 188 0.75 -22.00 -9.32
N ASP A 189 0.50 -21.08 -10.25
CA ASP A 189 1.52 -20.14 -10.74
C ASP A 189 1.62 -18.93 -9.83
N LYS A 190 0.46 -18.43 -9.36
CA LYS A 190 0.36 -17.21 -8.57
C LYS A 190 -0.61 -17.36 -7.40
N VAL A 191 -0.34 -16.63 -6.33
CA VAL A 191 -1.26 -16.42 -5.20
C VAL A 191 -1.83 -15.00 -5.31
N LEU A 192 -3.15 -14.90 -5.42
CA LEU A 192 -3.89 -13.64 -5.38
C LEU A 192 -4.48 -13.44 -3.98
N PHE A 193 -3.93 -12.49 -3.24
CA PHE A 193 -4.45 -12.07 -1.95
C PHE A 193 -5.49 -10.97 -2.13
N LEU A 194 -6.68 -11.19 -1.59
CA LEU A 194 -7.79 -10.24 -1.60
C LEU A 194 -8.10 -9.81 -0.16
N ASN A 195 -8.19 -8.50 0.08
CA ASN A 195 -8.83 -7.97 1.27
C ASN A 195 -10.36 -7.84 1.03
N ASP A 196 -11.06 -7.29 2.02
CA ASP A 196 -12.45 -6.84 2.00
C ASP A 196 -12.65 -5.53 1.20
N VAL A 197 -12.31 -5.57 -0.09
CA VAL A 197 -12.43 -4.43 -1.02
C VAL A 197 -13.37 -4.74 -2.19
N VAL A 198 -13.96 -3.70 -2.77
CA VAL A 198 -14.63 -3.75 -4.06
C VAL A 198 -13.57 -3.79 -5.16
N PHE A 199 -13.66 -4.78 -6.04
CA PHE A 199 -12.81 -5.00 -7.21
C PHE A 199 -13.62 -5.64 -8.35
N THR A 200 -13.04 -5.66 -9.53
CA THR A 200 -13.59 -6.27 -10.74
C THR A 200 -12.62 -7.29 -11.36
N VAL A 201 -13.10 -8.08 -12.32
CA VAL A 201 -12.25 -8.98 -13.11
C VAL A 201 -11.17 -8.20 -13.86
N ASP A 202 -11.51 -7.00 -14.36
CA ASP A 202 -10.60 -6.10 -15.07
C ASP A 202 -9.46 -5.59 -14.17
N ASP A 203 -9.76 -5.31 -12.91
CA ASP A 203 -8.74 -4.95 -11.90
C ASP A 203 -7.74 -6.09 -11.71
N VAL A 204 -8.24 -7.33 -11.60
CA VAL A 204 -7.39 -8.52 -11.43
C VAL A 204 -6.56 -8.79 -12.68
N ALA A 205 -7.15 -8.67 -13.87
CA ALA A 205 -6.43 -8.83 -15.14
C ALA A 205 -5.30 -7.81 -15.27
N THR A 206 -5.61 -6.54 -15.00
CA THR A 206 -4.63 -5.43 -15.02
C THR A 206 -3.54 -5.63 -13.95
N LEU A 207 -3.89 -6.16 -12.77
CA LEU A 207 -2.92 -6.46 -11.73
C LEU A 207 -1.99 -7.61 -12.14
N LEU A 208 -2.53 -8.68 -12.70
CA LEU A 208 -1.76 -9.84 -13.15
C LEU A 208 -0.76 -9.48 -14.25
N ASP A 209 -1.13 -8.57 -15.15
CA ASP A 209 -0.28 -8.08 -16.25
C ASP A 209 0.75 -7.01 -15.82
N THR A 210 0.76 -6.60 -14.55
CA THR A 210 1.74 -5.61 -14.06
C THR A 210 3.16 -5.99 -14.47
N ASN A 211 3.91 -5.06 -15.06
CA ASN A 211 5.27 -5.31 -15.55
C ASN A 211 5.36 -6.53 -16.51
N ASN A 212 4.37 -6.69 -17.39
CA ASN A 212 4.22 -7.82 -18.33
C ASN A 212 4.17 -9.19 -17.61
N GLY A 213 3.57 -9.23 -16.42
CA GLY A 213 3.45 -10.45 -15.62
C GLY A 213 4.73 -10.89 -14.88
N VAL A 214 5.80 -10.09 -14.90
CA VAL A 214 7.08 -10.43 -14.26
C VAL A 214 7.33 -9.54 -13.04
N TYR A 215 7.16 -10.10 -11.85
CA TYR A 215 7.39 -9.41 -10.57
C TYR A 215 7.59 -10.41 -9.43
N GLY A 216 8.20 -9.95 -8.34
CA GLY A 216 8.17 -10.64 -7.05
C GLY A 216 6.84 -10.45 -6.33
N ALA A 217 6.24 -9.27 -6.48
CA ALA A 217 4.87 -8.96 -6.09
C ALA A 217 4.33 -7.74 -6.86
N ALA A 218 3.03 -7.74 -7.13
CA ALA A 218 2.31 -6.59 -7.67
C ALA A 218 1.07 -6.27 -6.81
N CYS A 219 0.85 -5.00 -6.47
CA CYS A 219 -0.26 -4.57 -5.61
C CYS A 219 -1.12 -3.47 -6.25
N SER A 220 -2.39 -3.42 -5.87
CA SER A 220 -3.31 -2.31 -6.17
C SER A 220 -3.07 -1.09 -5.29
N LEU A 221 -3.84 -0.02 -5.49
CA LEU A 221 -4.04 1.09 -4.55
C LEU A 221 -5.42 0.98 -3.89
N ASP A 222 -5.53 1.13 -2.57
CA ASP A 222 -6.81 1.07 -1.86
C ASP A 222 -7.29 2.42 -1.34
N PHE A 223 -8.62 2.60 -1.35
CA PHE A 223 -9.26 3.82 -0.88
C PHE A 223 -10.44 3.51 0.05
N SER A 224 -10.42 4.11 1.24
CA SER A 224 -11.59 4.16 2.12
C SER A 224 -12.30 5.52 2.03
N LYS A 225 -11.52 6.60 1.96
CA LYS A 225 -11.98 7.99 1.85
C LYS A 225 -11.16 8.74 0.79
N PRO A 226 -11.42 8.52 -0.52
CA PRO A 226 -10.74 9.24 -1.59
C PRO A 226 -10.77 10.76 -1.36
N PRO A 227 -9.70 11.50 -1.71
CA PRO A 227 -8.54 11.07 -2.50
C PRO A 227 -7.39 10.47 -1.67
N LEU A 228 -7.59 10.19 -0.38
CA LEU A 228 -6.57 9.61 0.48
C LEU A 228 -6.51 8.09 0.24
N TYR A 229 -5.34 7.56 -0.10
CA TYR A 229 -5.13 6.11 -0.11
C TYR A 229 -5.05 5.59 1.33
N TYR A 230 -5.49 4.35 1.57
CA TYR A 230 -5.75 3.84 2.92
C TYR A 230 -4.54 3.16 3.55
N ASP A 231 -4.00 2.10 2.93
CA ASP A 231 -2.96 1.28 3.56
C ASP A 231 -1.57 1.93 3.47
N THR A 232 -1.35 2.85 4.41
CA THR A 232 -0.10 3.59 4.58
C THR A 232 0.97 2.84 5.37
N PHE A 233 0.62 1.71 6.01
CA PHE A 233 1.55 0.98 6.84
C PHE A 233 2.41 0.02 6.00
N ALA A 234 1.81 -0.64 5.01
CA ALA A 234 2.52 -1.58 4.13
C ALA A 234 3.28 -0.88 2.99
N LEU A 235 2.78 0.26 2.49
CA LEU A 235 3.36 0.91 1.31
C LEU A 235 4.67 1.65 1.63
N ARG A 236 5.78 1.20 1.04
CA ARG A 236 7.11 1.83 1.13
C ARG A 236 7.63 2.09 -0.26
N ASP A 237 8.07 3.32 -0.53
CA ASP A 237 8.60 3.66 -1.84
C ASP A 237 9.88 2.87 -2.18
N SER A 238 10.42 3.02 -3.39
CA SER A 238 11.60 2.24 -3.82
C SER A 238 12.86 2.47 -2.97
N GLN A 239 12.91 3.51 -2.13
CA GLN A 239 13.99 3.74 -1.16
C GLN A 239 13.64 3.25 0.25
N GLY A 240 12.48 2.62 0.43
CA GLY A 240 11.98 2.16 1.73
C GLY A 240 11.32 3.26 2.56
N ASP A 241 11.15 4.46 2.01
CA ASP A 241 10.51 5.56 2.73
C ASP A 241 8.99 5.40 2.72
N GLU A 242 8.35 5.88 3.78
CA GLU A 242 6.90 6.11 3.76
C GLU A 242 6.51 7.20 2.76
N HIS A 243 5.21 7.27 2.46
CA HIS A 243 4.65 8.32 1.63
C HIS A 243 5.00 9.74 2.16
N VAL A 244 5.27 10.67 1.26
CA VAL A 244 5.46 12.09 1.61
C VAL A 244 4.11 12.81 1.77
N MET A 245 3.05 12.27 1.18
CA MET A 245 1.67 12.74 1.27
C MET A 245 0.70 11.61 0.87
N GLN A 246 -0.53 11.62 1.42
CA GLN A 246 -1.54 10.59 1.16
C GLN A 246 -2.37 10.81 -0.12
N THR A 247 -2.22 11.96 -0.76
CA THR A 247 -2.79 12.23 -2.08
C THR A 247 -1.73 12.05 -3.16
N TRP A 248 -2.16 11.76 -4.39
CA TRP A 248 -1.26 11.64 -5.53
C TRP A 248 -0.39 12.92 -5.65
N PRO A 249 0.92 12.89 -5.97
CA PRO A 249 1.76 11.72 -6.26
C PRO A 249 2.58 11.29 -5.02
N TYR A 250 2.07 10.30 -4.30
CA TYR A 250 2.38 9.91 -2.92
C TYR A 250 3.83 9.88 -2.45
N PHE A 251 4.78 9.67 -3.37
CA PHE A 251 6.14 9.22 -3.05
C PHE A 251 7.18 10.35 -2.92
N ARG A 252 8.17 10.09 -2.07
CA ARG A 252 9.40 10.89 -1.98
C ARG A 252 10.40 10.48 -3.06
N SER A 253 10.62 9.18 -3.21
CA SER A 253 11.54 8.59 -4.16
C SER A 253 11.27 9.07 -5.59
N ALA A 254 12.35 9.45 -6.28
CA ALA A 254 12.26 9.96 -7.63
C ALA A 254 11.85 8.89 -8.64
N SER A 255 12.23 7.62 -8.45
CA SER A 255 11.85 6.50 -9.33
C SER A 255 10.36 6.19 -9.16
N SER A 256 9.89 5.98 -7.93
CA SER A 256 8.49 5.67 -7.66
C SER A 256 7.56 6.78 -8.14
N ARG A 257 7.92 8.05 -7.86
CA ARG A 257 7.12 9.21 -8.27
C ARG A 257 7.09 9.41 -9.79
N ARG A 258 8.19 9.15 -10.51
CA ARG A 258 8.22 9.27 -11.98
C ARG A 258 7.33 8.22 -12.63
N ALA A 259 7.46 6.96 -12.21
CA ALA A 259 6.60 5.88 -12.69
C ALA A 259 5.11 6.18 -12.41
N LEU A 260 4.78 6.66 -11.19
CA LEU A 260 3.41 7.03 -10.82
C LEU A 260 2.85 8.14 -11.70
N ILE A 261 3.66 9.15 -12.00
CA ILE A 261 3.26 10.26 -12.88
C ILE A 261 3.02 9.78 -14.31
N ASN A 262 3.76 8.76 -14.75
CA ASN A 262 3.64 8.15 -16.07
C ASN A 262 2.62 6.99 -16.10
N MET A 263 1.88 6.71 -15.02
CA MET A 263 0.96 5.56 -14.93
C MET A 263 1.62 4.20 -15.26
N GLU A 264 2.93 4.09 -15.01
CA GLU A 264 3.72 2.88 -15.17
C GLU A 264 3.73 2.05 -13.87
N PRO A 265 4.03 0.73 -13.92
CA PRO A 265 4.29 -0.07 -12.72
C PRO A 265 5.30 0.64 -11.82
N VAL A 266 4.86 1.02 -10.61
CA VAL A 266 5.64 1.87 -9.71
C VAL A 266 6.56 1.00 -8.86
N PRO A 267 7.89 1.10 -9.01
CA PRO A 267 8.81 0.32 -8.19
C PRO A 267 8.70 0.78 -6.73
N VAL A 268 8.51 -0.16 -5.83
CA VAL A 268 8.36 0.04 -4.38
C VAL A 268 9.19 -1.00 -3.63
N ARG A 269 9.42 -0.79 -2.33
CA ARG A 269 10.02 -1.84 -1.47
C ARG A 269 8.98 -2.80 -0.91
N SER A 270 7.75 -2.32 -0.75
CA SER A 270 6.61 -3.12 -0.29
C SER A 270 5.31 -2.41 -0.62
N CYS A 271 4.24 -3.18 -0.77
CA CYS A 271 2.86 -2.72 -0.93
C CYS A 271 1.88 -3.81 -0.48
N TRP A 272 0.64 -3.42 -0.19
CA TRP A 272 -0.44 -4.40 0.02
C TRP A 272 -1.77 -3.88 -0.49
N ASN A 273 -2.26 -2.79 0.10
CA ASN A 273 -3.21 -1.87 -0.53
C ASN A 273 -4.43 -2.54 -1.20
N GLY A 274 -5.05 -3.49 -0.50
CA GLY A 274 -6.33 -4.10 -0.84
C GLY A 274 -6.28 -5.37 -1.70
N MET A 275 -5.32 -5.46 -2.63
CA MET A 275 -5.16 -6.63 -3.50
C MET A 275 -3.70 -6.78 -3.93
N VAL A 276 -3.16 -7.99 -3.77
CA VAL A 276 -1.75 -8.31 -4.10
C VAL A 276 -1.66 -9.63 -4.81
N VAL A 277 -0.80 -9.71 -5.82
CA VAL A 277 -0.42 -10.97 -6.45
C VAL A 277 1.07 -11.24 -6.29
N MET A 278 1.42 -12.48 -5.99
CA MET A 278 2.79 -12.97 -5.87
C MET A 278 2.93 -14.31 -6.58
N PRO A 279 4.10 -14.66 -7.14
CA PRO A 279 4.36 -16.03 -7.59
C PRO A 279 4.15 -17.02 -6.44
N ALA A 280 3.56 -18.18 -6.72
CA ALA A 280 3.25 -19.16 -5.68
C ALA A 280 4.47 -19.94 -5.19
N ALA A 281 5.50 -20.07 -6.02
CA ALA A 281 6.67 -20.91 -5.76
C ALA A 281 7.36 -20.65 -4.39
N PRO A 282 7.59 -19.39 -3.94
CA PRO A 282 8.19 -19.13 -2.63
C PRO A 282 7.36 -19.65 -1.45
N PHE A 283 6.04 -19.78 -1.57
CA PHE A 283 5.17 -20.25 -0.48
C PHE A 283 5.20 -21.77 -0.31
N VAL A 284 5.69 -22.52 -1.30
CA VAL A 284 5.71 -23.99 -1.31
C VAL A 284 7.12 -24.57 -1.41
N SER A 285 8.15 -23.73 -1.60
CA SER A 285 9.55 -24.12 -1.68
C SER A 285 10.27 -23.89 -0.36
N PHE A 286 11.22 -24.76 0.02
CA PHE A 286 11.99 -24.57 1.25
C PHE A 286 13.14 -23.56 1.06
N PRO A 287 13.36 -22.62 2.00
CA PRO A 287 12.53 -22.31 3.16
C PRO A 287 11.21 -21.62 2.75
N LEU A 288 10.09 -22.02 3.38
CA LEU A 288 8.77 -21.50 3.02
C LEU A 288 8.67 -20.01 3.34
N LEU A 289 8.22 -19.21 2.37
CA LEU A 289 7.82 -17.84 2.59
C LEU A 289 6.58 -17.80 3.50
N ARG A 290 6.66 -17.03 4.59
CA ARG A 290 5.61 -16.90 5.61
C ARG A 290 5.36 -15.45 5.94
N PHE A 291 4.11 -15.13 6.25
CA PHE A 291 3.80 -13.90 6.97
C PHE A 291 4.37 -14.01 8.38
N ARG A 292 5.01 -12.94 8.86
CA ARG A 292 5.55 -12.87 10.22
C ARG A 292 5.37 -11.48 10.79
N ALA A 293 5.53 -11.39 12.10
CA ALA A 293 5.75 -10.13 12.81
C ALA A 293 7.23 -9.98 13.16
N VAL A 294 7.61 -8.81 13.67
CA VAL A 294 8.90 -8.66 14.34
C VAL A 294 8.93 -9.47 15.65
N PRO A 295 10.10 -9.97 16.11
CA PRO A 295 10.21 -10.67 17.38
C PRO A 295 9.67 -9.85 18.55
N ASP A 296 9.09 -10.51 19.56
CA ASP A 296 8.58 -9.83 20.76
C ASP A 296 9.68 -9.00 21.45
N SER A 297 10.92 -9.50 21.48
CA SER A 297 12.07 -8.78 22.03
C SER A 297 12.39 -7.48 21.27
N LEU A 298 12.17 -7.44 19.95
CA LEU A 298 12.31 -6.23 19.14
C LEU A 298 11.13 -5.29 19.40
N SER A 299 9.92 -5.84 19.53
CA SER A 299 8.72 -5.07 19.85
C SER A 299 8.80 -4.34 21.19
N LEU A 300 9.48 -4.91 22.18
CA LEU A 300 9.81 -4.24 23.45
C LEU A 300 10.65 -2.96 23.28
N SER A 301 11.33 -2.79 22.14
CA SER A 301 11.99 -1.53 21.77
C SER A 301 11.02 -0.50 21.19
N HIS A 302 9.71 -0.74 21.30
CA HIS A 302 8.62 0.06 20.73
C HIS A 302 8.83 0.25 19.22
N LEU A 303 9.03 -0.89 18.55
CA LEU A 303 9.12 -1.03 17.11
C LEU A 303 8.11 -2.07 16.65
N GLU A 304 7.44 -1.80 15.54
CA GLU A 304 6.52 -2.74 14.93
C GLU A 304 6.69 -2.70 13.41
N GLY A 305 6.39 -3.80 12.73
CA GLY A 305 6.45 -3.88 11.27
C GLY A 305 5.27 -4.67 10.75
N SER A 306 4.55 -4.14 9.76
CA SER A 306 3.40 -4.84 9.18
C SER A 306 3.85 -6.15 8.53
N GLU A 307 3.09 -7.22 8.75
CA GLU A 307 3.26 -8.50 8.08
C GLU A 307 3.12 -8.37 6.56
N CYS A 308 2.27 -7.44 6.10
CA CYS A 308 2.08 -7.10 4.70
C CYS A 308 3.30 -6.39 4.08
N CYS A 309 4.15 -5.77 4.91
CA CYS A 309 5.41 -5.19 4.47
C CYS A 309 6.55 -6.22 4.56
N LEU A 310 6.67 -6.91 5.69
CA LEU A 310 7.76 -7.84 6.00
C LEU A 310 7.82 -9.02 5.02
N ILE A 311 6.67 -9.47 4.51
CA ILE A 311 6.61 -10.50 3.47
C ILE A 311 7.46 -10.16 2.25
N HIS A 312 7.61 -8.88 1.89
CA HIS A 312 8.43 -8.45 0.76
C HIS A 312 9.93 -8.47 1.07
N ALA A 313 10.30 -8.23 2.34
CA ALA A 313 11.68 -8.34 2.80
C ALA A 313 12.17 -9.81 2.77
N ASP A 314 11.25 -10.74 3.04
CA ASP A 314 11.54 -12.17 3.12
C ASP A 314 11.35 -12.91 1.77
N ASN A 315 10.56 -12.33 0.85
CA ASN A 315 10.34 -12.92 -0.47
C ASN A 315 11.60 -12.82 -1.35
N PRO A 316 12.24 -13.94 -1.73
CA PRO A 316 13.46 -13.92 -2.54
C PRO A 316 13.23 -13.30 -3.93
N LEU A 317 12.00 -13.36 -4.45
CA LEU A 317 11.66 -12.80 -5.76
C LEU A 317 11.50 -11.28 -5.73
N SER A 318 11.31 -10.66 -4.56
CA SER A 318 11.27 -9.19 -4.45
C SER A 318 12.57 -8.55 -4.93
N GLN A 319 13.72 -9.17 -4.64
CA GLN A 319 15.03 -8.65 -5.09
C GLN A 319 15.30 -8.96 -6.56
N LEU A 320 14.85 -10.14 -7.03
CA LEU A 320 15.13 -10.61 -8.38
C LEU A 320 14.23 -9.95 -9.44
N HIS A 321 12.93 -9.84 -9.15
CA HIS A 321 11.91 -9.39 -10.08
C HIS A 321 11.24 -8.08 -9.66
N GLY A 322 11.53 -7.56 -8.47
CA GLY A 322 10.99 -6.27 -8.00
C GLY A 322 9.60 -6.38 -7.39
N VAL A 323 9.20 -5.34 -6.66
CA VAL A 323 7.84 -5.14 -6.14
C VAL A 323 7.25 -3.91 -6.81
N TYR A 324 6.03 -4.03 -7.32
CA TYR A 324 5.37 -2.98 -8.07
C TYR A 324 4.00 -2.63 -7.50
N LEU A 325 3.77 -1.35 -7.26
CA LEU A 325 2.43 -0.81 -7.11
C LEU A 325 1.88 -0.49 -8.51
N ASN A 326 0.73 -1.03 -8.87
CA ASN A 326 0.08 -0.73 -10.14
C ASN A 326 -0.90 0.44 -9.97
N PRO A 327 -0.60 1.64 -10.53
CA PRO A 327 -1.45 2.82 -10.33
C PRO A 327 -2.76 2.77 -11.11
N GLN A 328 -2.92 1.79 -12.02
CA GLN A 328 -4.14 1.59 -12.80
C GLN A 328 -5.18 0.76 -12.03
N VAL A 329 -4.73 -0.08 -11.09
CA VAL A 329 -5.58 -0.94 -10.26
C VAL A 329 -5.91 -0.20 -8.97
N ARG A 330 -7.12 0.31 -8.86
CA ARG A 330 -7.59 1.07 -7.69
C ARG A 330 -8.76 0.31 -7.09
N VAL A 331 -8.75 0.01 -5.80
CA VAL A 331 -9.82 -0.74 -5.12
C VAL A 331 -10.39 0.09 -3.98
N GLY A 332 -11.63 -0.20 -3.57
CA GLY A 332 -12.34 0.61 -2.58
C GLY A 332 -12.88 -0.22 -1.42
N TYR A 333 -12.73 0.21 -0.17
CA TYR A 333 -13.36 -0.46 0.99
C TYR A 333 -14.89 -0.30 1.04
N ASN A 334 -15.44 0.52 0.14
CA ASN A 334 -16.87 0.68 -0.05
C ASN A 334 -17.18 1.07 -1.51
N PRO A 335 -18.41 0.84 -1.98
CA PRO A 335 -18.80 1.11 -3.36
C PRO A 335 -18.65 2.58 -3.75
N GLU A 336 -18.90 3.49 -2.81
CA GLU A 336 -18.77 4.93 -3.03
C GLU A 336 -17.30 5.34 -3.26
N ALA A 337 -16.38 4.77 -2.48
CA ALA A 337 -14.95 4.97 -2.64
C ALA A 337 -14.44 4.41 -3.96
N TYR A 338 -14.87 3.18 -4.32
CA TYR A 338 -14.53 2.55 -5.60
C TYR A 338 -15.03 3.40 -6.78
N ALA A 339 -16.29 3.84 -6.76
CA ALA A 339 -16.87 4.67 -7.81
C ALA A 339 -16.16 6.03 -7.95
N THR A 340 -15.73 6.62 -6.83
CA THR A 340 -15.02 7.92 -6.83
C THR A 340 -13.67 7.83 -7.53
N VAL A 341 -12.97 6.68 -7.45
CA VAL A 341 -11.69 6.46 -8.12
C VAL A 341 -11.82 5.86 -9.52
N HIS A 342 -13.05 5.53 -9.97
CA HIS A 342 -13.37 5.13 -11.35
C HIS A 342 -14.46 6.02 -11.98
N PRO A 343 -14.26 7.34 -12.08
CA PRO A 343 -15.21 8.17 -12.80
C PRO A 343 -15.17 7.89 -14.30
N THR A 344 -16.21 8.32 -15.02
CA THR A 344 -16.29 8.22 -16.50
C THR A 344 -15.26 9.10 -17.24
N ARG A 345 -14.51 9.94 -16.51
CA ARG A 345 -13.43 10.80 -17.01
C ARG A 345 -12.18 10.53 -16.18
N ALA A 346 -11.09 11.25 -16.46
CA ALA A 346 -9.88 11.17 -15.63
C ALA A 346 -10.21 11.44 -14.14
N TRP A 347 -9.75 10.54 -13.28
CA TRP A 347 -10.05 10.58 -11.84
C TRP A 347 -9.35 11.72 -11.08
N LEU A 348 -8.29 12.30 -11.65
CA LEU A 348 -7.61 13.49 -11.12
C LEU A 348 -7.93 14.71 -11.98
N SER A 349 -8.53 15.73 -11.38
CA SER A 349 -8.77 17.01 -12.06
C SER A 349 -7.46 17.79 -12.28
N SER A 350 -7.39 18.61 -13.33
CA SER A 350 -6.22 19.47 -13.59
C SER A 350 -5.87 20.41 -12.43
N GLN A 351 -6.86 20.88 -11.69
CA GLN A 351 -6.65 21.71 -10.50
C GLN A 351 -5.99 20.89 -9.37
N ASN A 352 -6.51 19.69 -9.11
CA ASN A 352 -5.94 18.79 -8.11
C ASN A 352 -4.50 18.39 -8.47
N LEU A 353 -4.24 18.07 -9.74
CA LEU A 353 -2.89 17.78 -10.24
C LEU A 353 -1.93 18.95 -10.00
N ALA A 354 -2.34 20.18 -10.31
CA ALA A 354 -1.50 21.36 -10.11
C ALA A 354 -1.14 21.56 -8.63
N VAL A 355 -2.14 21.51 -7.74
CA VAL A 355 -1.95 21.68 -6.29
C VAL A 355 -1.06 20.56 -5.75
N ALA A 356 -1.38 19.31 -6.07
CA ALA A 356 -0.64 18.13 -5.64
C ALA A 356 0.83 18.15 -6.06
N LEU A 357 1.13 18.53 -7.30
CA LEU A 357 2.51 18.61 -7.80
C LEU A 357 3.33 19.63 -7.01
N TRP A 358 2.76 20.78 -6.70
CA TRP A 358 3.44 21.82 -5.92
C TRP A 358 3.56 21.46 -4.44
N GLU A 359 2.51 20.89 -3.85
CA GLU A 359 2.55 20.37 -2.48
C GLU A 359 3.64 19.30 -2.33
N ASN A 360 3.69 18.32 -3.25
CA ASN A 360 4.73 17.30 -3.26
C ASN A 360 6.14 17.90 -3.38
N ARG A 361 6.33 18.91 -4.25
CA ARG A 361 7.63 19.60 -4.39
C ARG A 361 8.05 20.26 -3.08
N ILE A 362 7.14 21.04 -2.47
CA ILE A 362 7.39 21.75 -1.21
C ILE A 362 7.71 20.74 -0.11
N ARG A 363 6.85 19.74 0.11
CA ARG A 363 7.05 18.73 1.17
C ARG A 363 8.37 18.01 1.02
N ARG A 364 8.79 17.62 -0.19
CA ARG A 364 10.08 16.95 -0.38
C ARG A 364 11.28 17.84 -0.04
N TRP A 365 11.15 19.16 -0.15
CA TRP A 365 12.21 20.11 0.18
C TRP A 365 12.18 20.54 1.65
N THR A 366 11.01 20.54 2.28
CA THR A 366 10.82 21.02 3.66
C THR A 366 10.74 19.90 4.70
N THR A 367 10.57 18.65 4.27
CA THR A 367 10.46 17.49 5.17
C THR A 367 11.50 16.44 4.84
N SER A 368 11.90 15.65 5.84
CA SER A 368 12.82 14.53 5.71
C SER A 368 12.34 13.35 6.54
N SER A 369 12.41 12.13 5.98
CA SER A 369 12.19 10.88 6.73
C SER A 369 13.37 10.54 7.66
N TYR A 370 14.52 11.23 7.50
CA TYR A 370 15.78 10.91 8.16
C TYR A 370 15.65 10.83 9.69
N PHE A 371 15.11 11.86 10.34
CA PHE A 371 15.03 11.89 11.81
C PHE A 371 14.08 10.81 12.36
N LYS A 372 12.94 10.59 11.70
CA LYS A 372 12.00 9.52 12.05
C LYS A 372 12.68 8.15 11.95
N MET A 373 13.33 7.88 10.81
CA MET A 373 14.03 6.62 10.58
C MET A 373 15.29 6.46 11.44
N GLN A 374 15.91 7.56 11.88
CA GLN A 374 17.06 7.49 12.78
C GLN A 374 16.67 6.94 14.16
N VAL A 375 15.50 7.29 14.68
CA VAL A 375 14.96 6.71 15.92
C VAL A 375 14.77 5.20 15.77
N VAL A 376 14.13 4.78 14.67
CA VAL A 376 13.90 3.37 14.35
C VAL A 376 15.21 2.60 14.24
N ARG A 377 16.15 3.09 13.41
CA ARG A 377 17.46 2.45 13.19
C ARG A 377 18.31 2.38 14.46
N ASN A 378 18.28 3.41 15.31
CA ASN A 378 19.03 3.39 16.57
C ASN A 378 18.49 2.32 17.53
N ARG A 379 17.17 2.17 17.61
CA ARG A 379 16.53 1.13 18.42
C ARG A 379 16.81 -0.27 17.88
N LEU A 380 16.70 -0.45 16.56
CA LEU A 380 17.04 -1.72 15.91
C LEU A 380 18.50 -2.10 16.18
N ARG A 381 19.47 -1.20 15.93
CA ARG A 381 20.90 -1.47 16.18
C ARG A 381 21.19 -1.80 17.64
N LYS A 382 20.51 -1.14 18.58
CA LYS A 382 20.64 -1.45 19.99
C LYS A 382 20.14 -2.87 20.27
N TRP A 383 18.96 -3.21 19.75
CA TRP A 383 18.39 -4.55 19.91
C TRP A 383 19.28 -5.64 19.29
N GLU A 384 19.82 -5.45 18.08
CA GLU A 384 20.74 -6.39 17.41
C GLU A 384 22.03 -6.60 18.21
N LYS A 385 22.54 -5.52 18.85
CA LYS A 385 23.69 -5.61 19.75
C LYS A 385 23.38 -6.47 20.99
N ASP A 386 22.17 -6.33 21.53
CA ASP A 386 21.71 -7.07 22.71
C ASP A 386 21.31 -8.53 22.36
N HIS A 387 21.04 -8.82 21.08
CA HIS A 387 20.61 -10.13 20.56
C HIS A 387 21.48 -10.58 19.36
N PRO A 388 22.77 -10.90 19.54
CA PRO A 388 23.72 -11.11 18.44
C PRO A 388 23.42 -12.30 17.51
N GLN A 389 22.48 -13.17 17.88
CA GLN A 389 22.01 -14.30 17.06
C GLN A 389 20.77 -13.95 16.21
N GLN A 390 20.21 -12.76 16.36
CA GLN A 390 19.00 -12.33 15.68
C GLN A 390 19.30 -11.11 14.79
N GLN A 391 18.62 -11.03 13.65
CA GLN A 391 18.71 -9.93 12.70
C GLN A 391 17.34 -9.66 12.11
N GLU A 392 17.02 -8.39 11.83
CA GLU A 392 15.80 -8.00 11.11
C GLU A 392 16.15 -7.50 9.71
N SER A 393 15.74 -8.24 8.68
CA SER A 393 15.97 -7.93 7.27
C SER A 393 15.03 -6.84 6.73
N GLY A 394 13.89 -6.62 7.38
CA GLY A 394 12.84 -5.69 6.98
C GLY A 394 12.89 -4.35 7.70
N ASP A 395 14.07 -3.74 7.89
CA ASP A 395 14.23 -2.47 8.61
C ASP A 395 13.39 -1.32 8.01
N PHE A 396 13.17 -1.33 6.70
CA PHE A 396 12.31 -0.38 5.98
C PHE A 396 10.80 -0.53 6.28
N CYS A 397 10.39 -1.65 6.88
CA CYS A 397 9.02 -1.87 7.34
C CYS A 397 8.77 -1.38 8.77
N LEU A 398 9.84 -1.10 9.52
CA LEU A 398 9.74 -0.77 10.94
C LEU A 398 9.24 0.64 11.15
N ILE A 399 8.29 0.78 12.07
CA ILE A 399 7.77 2.06 12.56
C ILE A 399 7.98 2.17 14.07
N ASN A 400 8.07 3.41 14.54
CA ASN A 400 8.16 3.74 15.95
C ASN A 400 6.77 3.78 16.59
N GLU A 401 6.13 2.61 16.66
CA GLU A 401 4.80 2.41 17.23
C GLU A 401 4.70 1.02 17.85
N MET A 402 3.63 0.80 18.62
CA MET A 402 3.20 -0.50 19.13
C MET A 402 1.70 -0.66 18.90
N GLN A 403 1.28 -1.85 18.46
CA GLN A 403 -0.11 -2.13 18.09
C GLN A 403 -0.62 -3.40 18.76
N VAL A 404 -1.73 -3.29 19.48
CA VAL A 404 -2.38 -4.41 20.17
C VAL A 404 -3.77 -4.66 19.60
N LEU A 405 -4.23 -5.91 19.71
CA LEU A 405 -5.60 -6.29 19.38
C LEU A 405 -6.54 -5.83 20.49
N VAL A 406 -7.70 -5.30 20.11
CA VAL A 406 -8.81 -5.00 21.03
C VAL A 406 -10.09 -5.60 20.49
N ALA A 407 -11.13 -5.71 21.30
CA ALA A 407 -12.36 -6.40 20.92
C ALA A 407 -12.90 -5.93 19.56
N ASN A 408 -12.96 -4.62 19.34
CA ASN A 408 -13.48 -4.00 18.12
C ASN A 408 -12.42 -3.62 17.06
N GLY A 409 -11.24 -4.25 17.12
CA GLY A 409 -10.19 -4.04 16.11
C GLY A 409 -8.81 -4.00 16.77
N TRP A 410 -8.16 -2.85 16.75
CA TRP A 410 -6.82 -2.69 17.27
C TRP A 410 -6.58 -1.26 17.79
N ALA A 411 -5.55 -1.08 18.60
CA ALA A 411 -5.18 0.21 19.19
C ALA A 411 -3.67 0.46 19.12
N HIS A 412 -3.28 1.74 19.04
CA HIS A 412 -1.91 2.18 19.28
C HIS A 412 -1.67 2.33 20.78
N VAL A 413 -0.48 1.94 21.25
CA VAL A 413 -0.16 1.88 22.68
C VAL A 413 1.20 2.47 23.02
#